data_AF-A0A815T7F5-F1
#
_entry.id   AF-A0A815T7F5-F1
#
_cell.length_a   1.000
_cell.length_b   1.000
_cell.length_c   1.000
_cell.angle_alpha   90.00
_cell.angle_beta   90.00
_cell.angle_gamma   90.00
#
_symmetry.space_group_name_H-M   'P 1'
#
loop_
_entity.id
_entity.type
_entity.pdbx_description
1 polymer ?
#
loop_
_entity_poly.entity_id
_entity_poly.type
_entity_poly.pdbx_seq_one_letter_code
_entity_poly.pdbx_strand_id
1 'polypeptide(L)'
;MPATTPCSVVEIPGNLSNENWSRMLRETGFDVYQPTLWLAEGFLHYLTEQQIALLFNRIRQLSLSKQTSIAFDLVSSRFQSTMRRAVAHDIFQFALDHENDVHRIFSGLGCYDIECTSFQELGAMYGRKISRDRSFVVEAKMHPANT
;
A
#
# COMPACT_ATOMS: atom_id res chain seq x y z
N MET A 1 -9.65 -24.70 24.55
CA MET A 1 -9.07 -23.44 24.03
C MET A 1 -8.00 -23.84 23.03
N PRO A 2 -8.13 -23.58 21.72
CA PRO A 2 -7.02 -23.83 20.81
C PRO A 2 -5.89 -22.85 21.15
N ALA A 3 -4.68 -23.37 21.34
CA ALA A 3 -3.50 -22.56 21.58
C ALA A 3 -3.25 -21.70 20.33
N THR A 4 -3.33 -20.37 20.49
CA THR A 4 -2.90 -19.45 19.44
C THR A 4 -1.40 -19.58 19.30
N THR A 5 -0.93 -20.16 18.20
CA THR A 5 0.49 -20.08 17.83
C THR A 5 0.88 -18.61 17.86
N PRO A 6 1.84 -18.18 18.69
CA PRO A 6 2.20 -16.78 18.78
C PRO A 6 2.75 -16.33 17.44
N CYS A 7 2.25 -15.19 16.93
CA CYS A 7 2.81 -14.55 15.76
C CYS A 7 4.25 -14.13 16.06
N SER A 8 5.21 -14.57 15.25
CA SER A 8 6.60 -14.12 15.35
C SER A 8 6.77 -12.77 14.67
N VAL A 9 7.27 -11.79 15.41
CA VAL A 9 7.58 -10.46 14.87
C VAL A 9 9.07 -10.38 14.53
N VAL A 10 9.39 -9.95 13.32
CA VAL A 10 10.77 -9.74 12.85
C VAL A 10 10.90 -8.30 12.36
N GLU A 11 11.79 -7.54 12.98
CA GLU A 11 12.04 -6.15 12.62
C GLU A 11 13.10 -6.05 11.52
N ILE A 12 12.79 -5.33 10.45
CA ILE A 12 13.71 -5.06 9.34
C ILE A 12 14.04 -3.56 9.34
N PRO A 13 15.19 -3.13 9.90
CA PRO A 13 15.56 -1.73 9.90
C PRO A 13 16.03 -1.31 8.50
N GLY A 14 15.19 -0.63 7.73
CA GLY A 14 15.53 -0.22 6.37
C GLY A 14 14.75 0.99 5.89
N ASN A 15 15.39 1.81 5.05
CA ASN A 15 14.68 2.84 4.29
C ASN A 15 14.10 2.20 3.03
N LEU A 16 12.78 2.27 2.84
CA LEU A 16 12.08 1.66 1.71
C LEU A 16 12.46 2.28 0.35
N SER A 17 13.04 3.48 0.33
CA SER A 17 13.60 4.09 -0.89
C SER A 17 14.96 3.50 -1.31
N ASN A 18 15.60 2.69 -0.46
CA ASN A 18 16.88 2.03 -0.76
C ASN A 18 16.68 0.56 -1.10
N GLU A 19 17.34 0.03 -2.11
CA GLU A 19 17.18 -1.37 -2.52
C GLU A 19 17.51 -2.42 -1.43
N ASN A 20 18.34 -2.06 -0.44
CA ASN A 20 18.85 -3.00 0.55
C ASN A 20 17.78 -3.61 1.47
N TRP A 21 16.63 -2.95 1.70
CA TRP A 21 15.58 -3.51 2.57
C TRP A 21 15.06 -4.86 2.07
N SER A 22 14.98 -5.01 0.74
CA SER A 22 14.51 -6.25 0.11
C SER A 22 15.46 -7.42 0.33
N ARG A 23 16.78 -7.14 0.36
CA ARG A 23 17.80 -8.13 0.73
C ARG A 23 17.68 -8.49 2.21
N MET A 24 17.60 -7.48 3.08
CA MET A 24 17.50 -7.69 4.53
C MET A 24 16.28 -8.53 4.90
N LEU A 25 15.12 -8.27 4.28
CA LEU A 25 13.91 -9.08 4.46
C LEU A 25 14.15 -10.56 4.09
N ARG A 26 14.85 -10.84 2.99
CA ARG A 26 15.17 -12.22 2.60
C ARG A 26 16.15 -12.88 3.56
N GLU A 27 17.12 -12.12 4.07
CA GLU A 27 18.12 -12.61 5.04
C GLU A 27 17.50 -13.03 6.37
N THR A 28 16.32 -12.50 6.73
CA THR A 28 15.56 -12.98 7.90
C THR A 28 14.75 -14.25 7.64
N GLY A 29 14.88 -14.86 6.46
CA GLY A 29 14.17 -16.09 6.09
C GLY A 29 12.80 -15.87 5.44
N PHE A 30 12.50 -14.66 4.98
CA PHE A 30 11.28 -14.42 4.19
C PHE A 30 11.27 -15.27 2.90
N ASP A 31 10.28 -16.15 2.78
CA ASP A 31 10.11 -17.04 1.64
C ASP A 31 9.20 -16.40 0.58
N VAL A 32 9.80 -16.00 -0.54
CA VAL A 32 9.11 -15.35 -1.67
C VAL A 32 8.08 -16.25 -2.35
N TYR A 33 8.10 -17.56 -2.10
CA TYR A 33 7.15 -18.52 -2.66
C TYR A 33 5.93 -18.76 -1.76
N GLN A 34 5.89 -18.19 -0.56
CA GLN A 34 4.72 -18.28 0.33
C GLN A 34 3.67 -17.20 0.01
N PRO A 35 2.38 -17.50 0.24
CA PRO A 35 1.34 -16.47 0.28
C PRO A 35 1.73 -15.32 1.22
N THR A 36 1.63 -14.08 0.74
CA THR A 36 2.03 -12.89 1.51
C THR A 36 0.95 -11.82 1.42
N LEU A 37 0.59 -11.25 2.57
CA LEU A 37 -0.19 -10.01 2.64
C LEU A 37 0.75 -8.85 2.97
N TRP A 38 0.85 -7.89 2.06
CA TRP A 38 1.57 -6.64 2.28
C TRP A 38 0.61 -5.57 2.81
N LEU A 39 1.07 -4.76 3.75
CA LEU A 39 0.31 -3.62 4.28
C LEU A 39 1.18 -2.35 4.18
N ALA A 40 0.69 -1.33 3.48
CA ALA A 40 1.33 -0.04 3.32
C ALA A 40 0.38 1.09 3.72
N GLU A 41 0.11 1.19 5.02
CA GLU A 41 -0.79 2.20 5.60
C GLU A 41 -0.04 3.49 5.96
N GLY A 42 -0.66 4.64 5.71
CA GLY A 42 -0.17 5.96 6.06
C GLY A 42 1.10 6.36 5.33
N PHE A 43 1.44 5.73 4.21
CA PHE A 43 2.79 5.77 3.65
C PHE A 43 2.88 6.30 2.22
N LEU A 44 2.06 5.80 1.29
CA LEU A 44 2.29 6.02 -0.15
C LEU A 44 2.25 7.49 -0.56
N HIS A 45 1.45 8.31 0.12
CA HIS A 45 1.35 9.74 -0.19
C HIS A 45 2.60 10.55 0.12
N TYR A 46 3.59 10.00 0.84
CA TYR A 46 4.90 10.64 1.01
C TYR A 46 5.88 10.36 -0.13
N LEU A 47 5.55 9.41 -1.00
CA LEU A 47 6.38 8.98 -2.12
C LEU A 47 5.95 9.68 -3.42
N THR A 48 6.90 9.87 -4.34
CA THR A 48 6.57 10.22 -5.72
C THR A 48 5.96 9.02 -6.45
N GLU A 49 5.25 9.25 -7.55
CA GLU A 49 4.74 8.17 -8.41
C GLU A 49 5.85 7.21 -8.86
N GLN A 50 7.05 7.73 -9.18
CA GLN A 50 8.20 6.90 -9.54
C GLN A 50 8.68 6.02 -8.38
N GLN A 51 8.70 6.55 -7.15
CA GLN A 51 9.06 5.78 -5.95
C GLN A 51 8.02 4.70 -5.64
N ILE A 52 6.72 4.99 -5.82
CA ILE A 52 5.65 4.00 -5.71
C ILE A 52 5.86 2.89 -6.74
N ALA A 53 6.15 3.24 -8.01
CA ALA A 53 6.41 2.24 -9.05
C ALA A 53 7.60 1.34 -8.72
N LEU A 54 8.71 1.90 -8.21
CA LEU A 54 9.88 1.14 -7.77
C LEU A 54 9.56 0.22 -6.59
N LEU A 55 8.81 0.71 -5.60
CA LEU A 55 8.36 -0.05 -4.44
C LEU A 55 7.50 -1.25 -4.88
N PHE A 56 6.47 -1.01 -5.69
CA PHE A 56 5.58 -2.06 -6.17
C PHE A 56 6.31 -3.09 -7.02
N ASN A 57 7.23 -2.66 -7.90
CA ASN A 57 8.06 -3.59 -8.66
C ASN A 57 8.93 -4.47 -7.72
N ARG A 58 9.48 -3.89 -6.65
CA ARG A 58 10.26 -4.66 -5.66
C ARG A 58 9.40 -5.64 -4.89
N ILE A 59 8.21 -5.23 -4.44
CA ILE A 59 7.25 -6.10 -3.76
C ILE A 59 6.87 -7.29 -4.67
N ARG A 60 6.67 -7.06 -5.97
CA ARG A 60 6.39 -8.13 -6.94
C ARG A 60 7.54 -9.13 -7.09
N GLN A 61 8.78 -8.66 -7.05
CA GLN A 61 9.96 -9.56 -7.06
C GLN A 61 10.07 -10.40 -5.79
N LEU A 62 9.49 -9.93 -4.68
CA LEU A 62 9.42 -10.65 -3.41
C LEU A 62 8.17 -11.53 -3.29
N SER A 63 7.24 -11.46 -4.25
CA SER A 63 5.93 -12.10 -4.17
C SER A 63 5.72 -13.05 -5.35
N LEU A 64 6.40 -14.20 -5.32
CA LEU A 64 6.33 -15.20 -6.39
C LEU A 64 5.15 -16.18 -6.21
N SER A 65 4.52 -16.18 -5.03
CA SER A 65 3.26 -16.88 -4.81
C SER A 65 2.09 -16.20 -5.53
N LYS A 66 1.21 -16.99 -6.14
CA LYS A 66 -0.06 -16.52 -6.72
C LYS A 66 -1.07 -16.05 -5.67
N GLN A 67 -0.84 -16.35 -4.39
CA GLN A 67 -1.72 -15.98 -3.28
C GLN A 67 -1.11 -14.78 -2.52
N THR A 68 -0.73 -13.75 -3.27
CA THR A 68 -0.18 -12.50 -2.71
C THR A 68 -1.18 -11.37 -2.88
N SER A 69 -1.44 -10.64 -1.80
CA SER A 69 -2.24 -9.42 -1.81
C SER A 69 -1.48 -8.25 -1.16
N ILE A 70 -1.96 -7.04 -1.43
CA ILE A 70 -1.49 -5.81 -0.83
C ILE A 70 -2.68 -4.93 -0.45
N ALA A 71 -2.61 -4.34 0.73
CA ALA A 71 -3.56 -3.35 1.21
C ALA A 71 -2.83 -2.02 1.50
N PHE A 72 -3.42 -0.91 1.11
CA PHE A 72 -2.86 0.42 1.30
C PHE A 72 -3.94 1.50 1.30
N ASP A 73 -3.66 2.66 1.85
CA ASP A 73 -4.51 3.84 1.76
C ASP A 73 -3.92 4.88 0.81
N LEU A 74 -4.83 5.69 0.26
CA LEU A 74 -4.52 6.80 -0.62
C LEU A 74 -5.27 8.02 -0.14
N VAL A 75 -4.60 9.17 -0.15
CA VAL A 75 -5.23 10.44 0.20
C VAL A 75 -5.74 11.17 -1.04
N SER A 76 -6.83 11.91 -0.86
CA SER A 76 -7.34 12.81 -1.89
C SER A 76 -6.45 14.05 -2.08
N SER A 77 -6.47 14.67 -3.26
CA SER A 77 -5.76 15.95 -3.50
C SER A 77 -6.30 17.05 -2.58
N ARG A 78 -7.58 16.95 -2.21
CA ARG A 78 -8.19 17.84 -1.21
C ARG A 78 -7.52 17.67 0.16
N PHE A 79 -7.35 16.43 0.61
CA PHE A 79 -6.65 16.13 1.85
C PHE A 79 -5.21 16.63 1.79
N GLN A 80 -4.47 16.28 0.74
CA GLN A 80 -3.11 16.75 0.48
C GLN A 80 -3.00 18.28 0.57
N SER A 81 -3.87 19.02 -0.14
CA SER A 81 -3.86 20.49 -0.11
C SER A 81 -4.15 21.06 1.29
N THR A 82 -4.98 20.37 2.07
CA THR A 82 -5.32 20.76 3.44
C THR A 82 -4.14 20.54 4.36
N MET A 83 -3.48 19.38 4.25
CA MET A 83 -2.28 19.07 5.02
C MET A 83 -1.15 20.03 4.66
N ARG A 84 -0.88 20.29 3.37
CA ARG A 84 0.13 21.28 2.94
C ARG A 84 -0.08 22.65 3.60
N ARG A 85 -1.33 23.13 3.66
CA ARG A 85 -1.66 24.39 4.35
C ARG A 85 -1.47 24.30 5.86
N ALA A 86 -1.84 23.18 6.48
CA ALA A 86 -1.80 23.00 7.93
C ALA A 86 -0.37 22.81 8.47
N VAL A 87 0.47 22.07 7.75
CA VAL A 87 1.83 21.73 8.20
C VAL A 87 2.92 22.63 7.59
N ALA A 88 2.56 23.56 6.70
CA ALA A 88 3.49 24.44 5.98
C ALA A 88 4.68 23.73 5.30
N HIS A 89 4.51 22.43 5.00
CA HIS A 89 5.52 21.60 4.36
C HIS A 89 4.90 20.79 3.22
N ASP A 90 5.65 20.66 2.13
CA ASP A 90 5.26 19.86 0.97
C ASP A 90 5.72 18.40 1.13
N ILE A 91 5.26 17.74 2.19
CA ILE A 91 5.63 16.35 2.49
C ILE A 91 4.79 15.34 1.69
N PHE A 92 3.58 15.72 1.29
CA PHE A 92 2.68 14.87 0.53
C PHE A 92 2.97 15.02 -0.98
N GLN A 93 3.48 13.97 -1.61
CA GLN A 93 3.95 13.94 -2.99
C GLN A 93 3.01 13.20 -3.94
N PHE A 94 2.07 12.40 -3.43
CA PHE A 94 1.12 11.63 -4.23
C PHE A 94 -0.29 11.67 -3.64
N ALA A 95 -1.29 11.82 -4.51
CA ALA A 95 -2.71 11.85 -4.17
C ALA A 95 -3.55 11.46 -5.39
N LEU A 96 -4.71 10.85 -5.16
CA LEU A 96 -5.67 10.48 -6.20
C LEU A 96 -7.10 10.82 -5.75
N ASP A 97 -7.91 11.34 -6.66
CA ASP A 97 -9.28 11.78 -6.35
C ASP A 97 -10.37 10.87 -6.93
N HIS A 98 -10.00 9.93 -7.80
CA HIS A 98 -10.91 9.10 -8.57
C HIS A 98 -10.49 7.64 -8.55
N GLU A 99 -11.46 6.77 -8.25
CA GLU A 99 -11.27 5.32 -8.27
C GLU A 99 -10.72 4.81 -9.62
N ASN A 100 -11.19 5.38 -10.74
CA ASN A 100 -10.68 5.02 -12.08
C ASN A 100 -9.17 5.25 -12.22
N ASP A 101 -8.62 6.27 -11.57
CA ASP A 101 -7.17 6.51 -11.57
C ASP A 101 -6.43 5.48 -10.71
N VAL A 102 -7.03 5.04 -9.60
CA VAL A 102 -6.51 3.93 -8.78
C VAL A 102 -6.41 2.68 -9.65
N HIS A 103 -7.50 2.26 -10.30
CA HIS A 103 -7.50 1.11 -11.19
C HIS A 103 -6.45 1.24 -12.29
N ARG A 104 -6.41 2.39 -12.97
CA ARG A 104 -5.47 2.65 -14.08
C ARG A 104 -4.01 2.56 -13.64
N ILE A 105 -3.64 3.25 -12.55
CA ILE A 105 -2.26 3.33 -12.08
C ILE A 105 -1.82 1.98 -11.51
N PHE A 106 -2.57 1.42 -10.57
CA PHE A 106 -2.14 0.21 -9.85
C PHE A 106 -2.23 -1.05 -10.71
N SER A 107 -3.12 -1.10 -11.70
CA SER A 107 -3.07 -2.16 -12.74
C SER A 107 -1.76 -2.11 -13.52
N GLY A 108 -1.29 -0.90 -13.88
CA GLY A 108 0.01 -0.69 -14.53
C GLY A 108 1.20 -1.11 -13.67
N LEU A 109 1.03 -1.13 -12.34
CA LEU A 109 2.04 -1.61 -11.39
C LEU A 109 1.97 -3.11 -11.12
N GLY A 110 1.05 -3.84 -11.77
CA GLY A 110 0.88 -5.29 -11.66
C GLY A 110 -0.11 -5.74 -10.61
N CYS A 111 -0.96 -4.84 -10.11
CA CYS A 111 -2.10 -5.21 -9.29
C CYS A 111 -3.27 -5.68 -10.17
N TYR A 112 -4.10 -6.57 -9.65
CA TYR A 112 -5.35 -7.02 -10.27
C TYR A 112 -6.35 -7.37 -9.17
N ASP A 113 -7.62 -7.62 -9.52
CA ASP A 113 -8.73 -7.75 -8.56
C ASP A 113 -8.70 -6.59 -7.54
N ILE A 114 -8.58 -5.36 -8.04
CA ILE A 114 -8.44 -4.16 -7.21
C ILE A 114 -9.82 -3.81 -6.65
N GLU A 115 -9.93 -3.82 -5.32
CA GLU A 115 -11.09 -3.33 -4.59
C GLU A 115 -10.74 -2.00 -3.94
N CYS A 116 -11.55 -0.98 -4.23
CA CYS A 116 -11.33 0.37 -3.75
C CYS A 116 -12.57 0.81 -2.96
N THR A 117 -12.39 1.09 -1.67
CA THR A 117 -13.46 1.56 -0.79
C THR A 117 -13.13 2.98 -0.35
N SER A 118 -14.05 3.92 -0.57
CA SER A 118 -13.83 5.28 -0.09
C SER A 118 -13.90 5.33 1.44
N PHE A 119 -13.18 6.27 2.05
CA PHE A 119 -13.28 6.50 3.50
C PHE A 119 -14.71 6.89 3.93
N GLN A 120 -15.52 7.46 3.03
CA GLN A 120 -16.92 7.77 3.30
C GLN A 120 -17.76 6.51 3.47
N GLU A 121 -17.63 5.56 2.55
CA GLU A 121 -18.30 4.26 2.60
C GLU A 121 -17.82 3.45 3.80
N LEU A 122 -16.50 3.38 4.01
CA LEU A 122 -15.90 2.72 5.16
C LEU A 122 -16.42 3.32 6.47
N GLY A 123 -16.42 4.65 6.59
CA GLY A 123 -16.97 5.36 7.74
C GLY A 123 -18.44 4.99 7.98
N ALA A 124 -19.27 5.01 6.93
CA ALA A 124 -20.69 4.69 7.02
C ALA A 124 -20.94 3.25 7.51
N MET A 125 -20.14 2.27 7.06
CA MET A 125 -20.22 0.88 7.53
C MET A 125 -20.00 0.76 9.05
N TYR A 126 -19.18 1.64 9.63
CA TYR A 126 -18.90 1.69 11.06
C TYR A 126 -19.68 2.79 11.80
N GLY A 127 -20.74 3.34 11.21
CA GLY A 127 -21.58 4.38 11.84
C GLY A 127 -20.89 5.73 12.03
N ARG A 128 -19.79 6.00 11.30
CA ARG A 128 -19.04 7.25 11.33
C ARG A 128 -19.40 8.12 10.13
N LYS A 129 -19.70 9.39 10.37
CA LYS A 129 -19.96 10.37 9.31
C LYS A 129 -18.68 11.04 8.88
N ILE A 130 -18.10 10.59 7.76
CA ILE A 130 -16.96 11.24 7.11
C ILE A 130 -17.47 12.03 5.92
N SER A 131 -17.31 13.36 5.94
CA SER A 131 -17.84 14.22 4.88
C SER A 131 -16.74 14.74 3.97
N ARG A 132 -16.96 14.68 2.65
CA ARG A 132 -16.18 15.38 1.60
C ARG A 132 -14.73 14.93 1.44
N ASP A 133 -14.33 13.81 2.03
CA ASP A 133 -13.02 13.19 1.78
C ASP A 133 -13.13 12.14 0.66
N ARG A 134 -12.23 12.19 -0.31
CA ARG A 134 -12.14 11.22 -1.41
C ARG A 134 -10.92 10.32 -1.27
N SER A 135 -10.41 10.17 -0.05
CA SER A 135 -9.38 9.19 0.27
C SER A 135 -9.95 7.77 0.16
N PHE A 136 -9.09 6.82 -0.17
CA PHE A 136 -9.46 5.44 -0.47
C PHE A 136 -8.65 4.47 0.37
N VAL A 137 -9.28 3.36 0.78
CA VAL A 137 -8.58 2.14 1.15
C VAL A 137 -8.64 1.22 -0.07
N VAL A 138 -7.51 0.63 -0.41
CA VAL A 138 -7.36 -0.25 -1.56
C VAL A 138 -6.85 -1.59 -1.08
N GLU A 139 -7.51 -2.66 -1.52
CA GLU A 139 -7.02 -4.02 -1.44
C GLU A 139 -6.86 -4.56 -2.87
N ALA A 140 -5.76 -5.23 -3.15
CA ALA A 140 -5.53 -5.80 -4.47
C ALA A 140 -4.69 -7.07 -4.40
N LYS A 141 -4.85 -7.94 -5.41
CA LYS A 141 -3.91 -9.04 -5.65
C LYS A 141 -2.74 -8.56 -6.50
N MET A 142 -1.60 -9.24 -6.40
CA MET A 142 -0.40 -8.88 -7.14
C MET A 142 0.06 -10.00 -8.07
N HIS A 143 0.36 -9.64 -9.33
CA HIS A 143 1.08 -10.53 -10.22
C HIS A 143 2.54 -10.63 -9.79
N PRO A 144 3.15 -11.83 -9.81
CA PRO A 144 4.60 -11.95 -9.76
C PRO A 144 5.25 -11.07 -10.82
N ALA A 145 6.50 -10.64 -10.59
CA ALA A 145 7.26 -10.00 -11.65
C ALA A 145 7.39 -10.96 -12.85
N ASN A 146 7.15 -10.47 -14.08
CA ASN A 146 7.43 -11.27 -15.27
C ASN A 146 8.94 -11.53 -15.30
N THR A 147 9.35 -12.80 -15.25
CA THR A 147 10.72 -13.25 -15.53
C THR A 147 11.09 -13.06 -16.98
#